data_AF-A0A1G8GAL5-F1
#
_entry.id   AF-A0A1G8GAL5-F1
#
_cell.length_a   1.000
_cell.length_b   1.000
_cell.length_c   1.000
_cell.angle_alpha   90.00
_cell.angle_beta   90.00
_cell.angle_gamma   90.00
#
_symmetry.space_group_name_H-M   'P 1'
#
loop_
_entity.id
_entity.type
_entity.pdbx_description
1 polymer ?
#
loop_
_entity_poly.entity_id
_entity_poly.type
_entity_poly.pdbx_seq_one_letter_code
_entity_poly.pdbx_strand_id
1 'polypeptide(L)'
;MNTIGSILLTGMTLYSYLIIIYILMSWFPNARESTFGQLLGSLVEPYLEPFRKIIPPLGMIDISPIVAIIALHFARYGVQALFF
;
A
#
# COMPACT_ATOMS: atom_id res chain seq x y z
N MET A 1 -18.22 10.83 15.54
CA MET A 1 -17.74 10.90 14.13
C MET A 1 -16.21 10.84 14.08
N ASN A 2 -15.53 11.62 14.93
CA ASN A 2 -14.06 11.67 15.02
C ASN A 2 -13.40 10.31 15.31
N THR A 3 -13.98 9.46 16.18
CA THR A 3 -13.42 8.13 16.48
C THR A 3 -13.35 7.23 15.24
N ILE A 4 -14.39 7.26 14.38
CA ILE A 4 -14.42 6.49 13.14
C ILE A 4 -13.33 7.01 12.19
N GLY A 5 -13.22 8.33 12.05
CA GLY A 5 -12.15 8.97 11.29
C GLY A 5 -10.76 8.53 11.76
N SER A 6 -10.52 8.52 13.08
CA SER A 6 -9.24 8.10 13.66
C SER A 6 -8.90 6.63 13.37
N ILE A 7 -9.89 5.73 13.44
CA ILE A 7 -9.70 4.30 13.14
C ILE A 7 -9.33 4.13 11.66
N LEU A 8 -10.05 4.80 10.75
CA LEU A 8 -9.78 4.76 9.32
C LEU A 8 -8.36 5.28 8.99
N LEU A 9 -8.00 6.43 9.55
CA LEU A 9 -6.67 7.03 9.33
C LEU A 9 -5.55 6.15 9.87
N THR A 10 -5.77 5.50 11.01
CA THR A 10 -4.81 4.54 11.59
C THR A 10 -4.66 3.33 10.67
N GLY A 11 -5.77 2.75 10.21
CA GLY A 11 -5.78 1.63 9.27
C GLY A 11 -5.06 1.96 7.96
N MET A 12 -5.33 3.13 7.37
CA MET A 12 -4.64 3.59 6.15
C MET A 12 -3.14 3.78 6.38
N THR A 13 -2.74 4.28 7.55
CA THR A 13 -1.32 4.43 7.91
C THR A 13 -0.63 3.08 8.02
N LEU A 14 -1.25 2.12 8.72
CA LEU A 14 -0.75 0.75 8.83
C LEU A 14 -0.65 0.09 7.46
N TYR A 15 -1.67 0.24 6.61
CA TYR A 15 -1.67 -0.31 5.26
C TYR A 15 -0.56 0.27 4.39
N SER A 16 -0.27 1.57 4.50
CA SER A 16 0.89 2.18 3.84
C SER A 16 2.21 1.53 4.26
N TYR A 17 2.38 1.20 5.54
CA TYR A 17 3.57 0.47 6.00
C TYR A 17 3.62 -0.96 5.46
N LEU A 18 2.48 -1.66 5.36
CA LEU A 18 2.43 -2.99 4.75
C LEU A 18 2.91 -2.96 3.29
N ILE A 19 2.48 -1.95 2.52
CA ILE A 19 2.95 -1.75 1.14
C ILE A 19 4.46 -1.53 1.11
N ILE A 20 4.99 -0.66 1.98
CA ILE A 20 6.45 -0.40 2.06
C ILE A 20 7.22 -1.66 2.39
N ILE A 21 6.79 -2.41 3.41
CA ILE A 21 7.43 -3.68 3.79
C ILE A 21 7.39 -4.66 2.61
N TYR A 22 6.26 -4.76 1.91
CA TYR A 22 6.12 -5.66 0.76
C TYR A 22 7.09 -5.32 -0.37
N ILE A 23 7.24 -4.03 -0.70
CA ILE A 23 8.21 -3.57 -1.69
C ILE A 23 9.63 -3.92 -1.25
N LEU A 24 9.99 -3.65 0.01
CA LEU A 24 11.32 -3.97 0.53
C LEU A 24 11.60 -5.48 0.53
N MET A 25 10.59 -6.30 0.83
CA MET A 25 10.70 -7.77 0.74
C MET A 25 10.93 -8.26 -0.68
N SER A 26 10.50 -7.50 -1.71
CA SER A 26 10.78 -7.87 -3.11
C SER A 26 12.26 -7.85 -3.47
N TRP A 27 13.11 -7.17 -2.68
CA TRP A 27 14.57 -7.15 -2.86
C TRP A 27 15.25 -8.41 -2.31
N PHE A 28 14.53 -9.19 -1.51
CA PHE A 28 15.02 -10.42 -0.89
C PHE A 28 14.08 -11.58 -1.27
N PRO A 29 14.37 -12.33 -2.35
CA PRO A 29 13.48 -13.38 -2.86
C PRO A 29 13.00 -14.37 -1.79
N ASN A 30 13.91 -14.84 -0.92
CA ASN A 30 13.59 -15.74 0.18
C ASN A 30 12.59 -15.15 1.18
N ALA A 31 12.63 -13.83 1.40
CA ALA A 31 11.67 -13.16 2.28
C ALA A 31 10.29 -13.10 1.61
N ARG A 32 10.23 -12.75 0.33
CA ARG A 32 8.98 -12.69 -0.45
C ARG A 32 8.27 -14.04 -0.54
N GLU A 33 9.04 -15.13 -0.70
CA GLU A 33 8.52 -16.49 -0.81
C GLU A 33 8.12 -17.12 0.53
N SER A 34 8.54 -16.52 1.66
CA SER A 34 8.14 -16.98 2.99
C SER A 34 6.61 -16.90 3.20
N THR A 35 6.07 -17.69 4.14
CA THR A 35 4.65 -17.63 4.52
C THR A 35 4.22 -16.21 4.86
N PHE A 36 5.06 -15.45 5.57
CA PHE A 36 4.78 -14.06 5.89
C PHE A 36 4.74 -13.17 4.64
N GLY A 37 5.67 -13.35 3.71
CA GLY A 37 5.70 -12.60 2.44
C GLY A 37 4.50 -12.88 1.55
N GLN A 38 4.04 -14.13 1.49
CA GLN A 38 2.84 -14.51 0.75
C GLN A 38 1.56 -13.93 1.39
N LEU A 39 1.45 -13.96 2.72
CA LEU A 39 0.34 -13.32 3.45
C LEU A 39 0.34 -11.80 3.27
N LEU A 40 1.51 -11.16 3.32
CA LEU A 40 1.61 -9.74 3.07
C LEU A 40 1.17 -9.42 1.64
N GLY A 41 1.66 -10.20 0.67
CA GLY A 41 1.28 -10.09 -0.74
C GLY A 41 -0.22 -10.19 -0.95
N SER A 42 -0.91 -11.18 -0.35
CA SER A 42 -2.35 -11.31 -0.51
C SER A 42 -3.16 -10.12 0.03
N LEU A 43 -2.61 -9.37 0.99
CA LEU A 43 -3.22 -8.16 1.54
C LEU A 43 -2.99 -6.91 0.68
N VAL A 44 -1.80 -6.76 0.09
CA VAL A 44 -1.43 -5.54 -0.67
C VAL A 44 -1.63 -5.66 -2.18
N GLU A 45 -1.51 -6.85 -2.75
CA GLU A 45 -1.63 -7.07 -4.20
C GLU A 45 -2.96 -6.61 -4.80
N PRO A 46 -4.14 -6.89 -4.20
CA PRO A 46 -5.41 -6.41 -4.75
C PRO A 46 -5.48 -4.89 -4.90
N TYR A 47 -4.78 -4.15 -4.04
CA TYR A 47 -4.68 -2.69 -4.13
C TYR A 47 -3.62 -2.24 -5.13
N LEU A 48 -2.48 -2.92 -5.23
CA LEU A 48 -1.38 -2.57 -6.12
C LEU A 48 -1.64 -2.94 -7.59
N GLU A 49 -2.40 -4.02 -7.85
CA GLU A 49 -2.65 -4.55 -9.19
C GLU A 49 -3.26 -3.51 -10.16
N PRO A 50 -4.28 -2.71 -9.78
CA PRO A 50 -4.78 -1.63 -10.64
C PRO A 50 -3.71 -0.61 -11.02
N PHE A 51 -2.82 -0.24 -10.10
CA PHE A 51 -1.75 0.71 -10.37
C PHE A 51 -0.72 0.14 -11.34
N ARG A 52 -0.37 -1.15 -11.22
CA ARG A 52 0.52 -1.84 -12.18
C ARG A 52 -0.06 -1.96 -13.58
N LYS A 53 -1.38 -2.07 -13.70
CA LYS A 53 -2.07 -2.09 -15.00
C LYS A 53 -2.02 -0.73 -15.72
N ILE A 54 -2.01 0.36 -14.95
CA ILE A 54 -2.03 1.73 -15.48
C ILE A 54 -0.60 2.26 -15.68
N ILE A 55 0.31 1.94 -14.77
CA ILE A 55 1.66 2.50 -14.72
C ILE A 55 2.63 1.43 -15.22
N PRO A 56 3.23 1.61 -16.41
CA PRO A 56 4.22 0.68 -16.90
C PRO A 56 5.47 0.69 -15.99
N PRO A 57 6.13 -0.46 -15.79
CA PRO A 57 7.38 -0.51 -15.04
C PRO A 57 8.47 0.31 -15.76
N LEU A 58 9.30 1.01 -14.97
CA LEU A 58 10.44 1.75 -15.49
C LEU A 58 11.67 0.82 -15.50
N GLY A 59 11.86 0.15 -16.63
CA GLY A 59 12.89 -0.89 -16.76
C GLY A 59 12.59 -2.06 -15.83
N MET A 60 13.49 -2.32 -14.87
CA MET A 60 13.33 -3.40 -13.88
C MET A 60 12.65 -2.94 -12.58
N ILE A 61 12.36 -1.64 -12.44
CA ILE A 61 11.82 -1.07 -11.20
C ILE A 61 10.32 -0.83 -11.37
N ASP A 62 9.55 -1.44 -10.47
CA ASP A 62 8.12 -1.18 -10.34
C ASP A 62 7.91 0.10 -9.52
N ILE A 63 7.53 1.18 -10.21
CA ILE A 63 7.19 2.47 -9.60
C ILE A 63 5.73 2.57 -9.18
N SER A 64 4.89 1.61 -9.57
CA SER A 64 3.46 1.62 -9.25
C SER A 64 3.16 1.70 -7.74
N PRO A 65 3.96 1.10 -6.83
CA PRO A 65 3.66 1.19 -5.40
C PRO A 65 3.87 2.60 -4.84
N ILE A 66 4.77 3.38 -5.42
CA ILE A 66 4.98 4.78 -5.01
C ILE A 66 3.71 5.57 -5.32
N VAL A 67 3.16 5.41 -6.53
CA VAL A 67 1.93 6.08 -6.93
C VAL A 67 0.74 5.59 -6.11
N ALA A 68 0.69 4.31 -5.79
CA ALA A 68 -0.33 3.74 -4.89
C ALA A 68 -0.27 4.38 -3.49
N ILE A 69 0.92 4.53 -2.90
CA ILE A 69 1.09 5.22 -1.61
C ILE A 69 0.64 6.68 -1.69
N ILE A 70 0.97 7.39 -2.78
CA ILE A 70 0.53 8.78 -2.99
C ILE A 70 -1.01 8.84 -3.07
N ALA A 71 -1.64 7.93 -3.80
CA ALA A 71 -3.10 7.85 -3.90
C ALA A 71 -3.75 7.57 -2.52
N LEU A 72 -3.17 6.66 -1.74
CA LEU A 72 -3.60 6.38 -0.37
C LEU A 72 -3.47 7.62 0.53
N HIS A 73 -2.41 8.41 0.35
CA HIS A 73 -2.21 9.66 1.09
C HIS A 73 -3.27 10.72 0.76
N PHE A 74 -3.65 10.85 -0.51
CA PHE A 74 -4.79 11.70 -0.88
C PHE A 74 -6.11 11.20 -0.30
N ALA A 75 -6.34 9.88 -0.28
CA ALA A 75 -7.52 9.31 0.37
C ALA A 75 -7.57 9.65 1.87
N ARG A 76 -6.42 9.65 2.56
CA ARG A 76 -6.32 10.07 3.98
C ARG A 76 -6.73 11.53 4.16
N TYR A 77 -6.31 12.45 3.28
CA TYR A 77 -6.77 13.83 3.33
C TYR A 77 -8.29 13.96 3.17
N GLY A 78 -8.88 13.16 2.28
CA GLY A 78 -10.34 13.09 2.14
C GLY A 78 -11.03 12.62 3.42
N VAL A 79 -10.51 11.57 4.07
CA VAL A 79 -11.04 11.11 5.37
C VAL A 79 -10.88 12.19 6.44
N GLN A 80 -9.73 12.88 6.49
CA GLN A 80 -9.55 13.97 7.43
C GLN A 80 -10.60 15.07 7.25
N ALA A 81 -10.79 15.54 6.01
CA ALA A 81 -11.74 16.62 5.70
C ALA A 81 -13.22 16.26 5.94
N LEU A 82 -13.58 14.97 5.93
CA LEU A 82 -14.97 14.51 6.11
C LEU A 82 -15.31 14.19 7.57
N PHE A 83 -14.34 13.77 8.37
CA PHE A 83 -14.56 13.25 9.73
C PHE A 83 -14.06 14.19 10.84
N PHE A 84 -13.38 15.28 10.48
CA PHE A 84 -12.83 16.29 11.38
C PHE A 84 -13.04 17.69 10.79
#